data_AF-A0A7V9P7N9-F1
#
_entry.id   AF-A0A7V9P7N9-F1
#
_cell.length_a   1.000
_cell.length_b   1.000
_cell.length_c   1.000
_cell.angle_alpha   90.00
_cell.angle_beta   90.00
_cell.angle_gamma   90.00
#
_symmetry.space_group_name_H-M   'P 1'
#
loop_
_entity.id
_entity.type
_entity.pdbx_description
1 polymer ?
#
loop_
_entity_poly.entity_id
_entity_poly.type
_entity_poly.pdbx_seq_one_letter_code
_entity_poly.pdbx_strand_id
1 'polypeptide(L)' 'MHVALVEPEIPPNTGNIARLCAATFTDLHIVGATGFRLDERAVKRAGLDYWDEVKIERHIALEDLYAALPGSRF' A
#
# COMPACT_ATOMS: atom_id res chain seq x y z
N MET A 1 5.45 -9.39 -8.19
CA MET A 1 4.91 -9.79 -6.87
C MET A 1 4.10 -8.62 -6.37
N HIS A 2 3.00 -8.87 -5.67
CA HIS A 2 2.07 -7.83 -5.20
C HIS A 2 1.79 -8.04 -3.72
N VAL A 3 1.66 -6.96 -2.97
CA VAL A 3 1.18 -6.99 -1.59
C VAL A 3 -0.10 -6.16 -1.53
N ALA A 4 -1.17 -6.73 -1.00
CA ALA A 4 -2.43 -6.03 -0.79
C ALA A 4 -2.74 -5.92 0.71
N LEU A 5 -3.05 -4.71 1.16
CA LEU A 5 -3.56 -4.42 2.50
C LEU A 5 -5.05 -4.10 2.38
N VAL A 6 -5.89 -4.98 2.94
CA VAL A 6 -7.35 -4.80 2.99
C VAL A 6 -7.69 -4.07 4.27
N GLU A 7 -8.36 -2.91 4.13
CA GLU A 7 -8.82 -2.04 5.20
C GLU A 7 -7.79 -1.82 6.32
N PRO A 8 -6.57 -1.33 6.01
CA PRO A 8 -5.52 -1.22 7.02
C PRO A 8 -5.90 -0.19 8.09
N GLU A 9 -5.83 -0.61 9.35
CA GLU A 9 -6.20 0.22 10.51
C GLU A 9 -5.00 0.80 11.25
N ILE A 10 -3.84 0.12 11.19
CA ILE A 10 -2.66 0.46 12.01
C ILE A 10 -1.61 1.15 11.13
N PRO A 11 -1.36 2.47 11.30
CA PRO A 11 -0.41 3.21 10.46
C PRO A 11 1.01 2.65 10.48
N PRO A 12 1.60 2.29 11.65
CA PRO A 12 2.95 1.72 11.69
C PRO A 12 3.12 0.45 10.85
N ASN A 13 2.10 -0.41 10.79
CA ASN A 13 2.17 -1.65 10.00
C ASN A 13 2.21 -1.34 8.51
N THR A 14 1.36 -0.43 8.07
CA THR A 14 1.30 -0.01 6.66
C THR A 14 2.59 0.68 6.23
N GLY A 15 3.16 1.53 7.08
CA GLY A 15 4.47 2.14 6.82
C GLY A 15 5.60 1.12 6.71
N ASN A 16 5.67 0.15 7.63
CA ASN A 16 6.70 -0.90 7.55
C ASN A 16 6.58 -1.76 6.28
N ILE A 17 5.35 -2.07 5.86
CA ILE A 17 5.08 -2.83 4.64
C ILE A 17 5.39 -2.01 3.40
N ALA A 18 5.05 -0.71 3.38
CA ALA A 18 5.42 0.19 2.29
C ALA A 18 6.93 0.30 2.13
N ARG A 19 7.68 0.36 3.24
CA ARG A 19 9.16 0.33 3.22
C ARG A 19 9.69 -0.97 2.62
N LEU A 20 9.12 -2.10 3.00
CA LEU A 20 9.49 -3.40 2.42
C LEU A 20 9.19 -3.42 0.91
N CYS A 21 8.05 -2.89 0.50
CA CYS A 21 7.66 -2.82 -0.90
C CYS A 21 8.63 -1.97 -1.73
N ALA A 22 9.03 -0.80 -1.23
CA ALA A 22 10.06 0.02 -1.85
C ALA A 22 11.39 -0.74 -1.99
N ALA A 23 11.88 -1.35 -0.89
CA ALA A 23 13.16 -2.07 -0.88
C ALA A 23 13.18 -3.32 -1.79
N THR A 24 12.02 -3.87 -2.13
CA THR A 24 11.89 -5.11 -2.92
C THR A 24 11.30 -4.88 -4.30
N PHE A 25 11.04 -3.63 -4.68
CA PHE A 25 10.33 -3.28 -5.93
C PHE A 25 9.01 -4.04 -6.10
N THR A 26 8.29 -4.19 -4.99
CA THR A 26 6.99 -4.86 -4.94
C THR A 26 5.88 -3.81 -4.97
N ASP A 27 4.86 -4.02 -5.81
CA ASP A 27 3.72 -3.12 -5.89
C ASP A 27 2.83 -3.29 -4.64
N LEU A 28 2.48 -2.16 -4.01
CA LEU A 28 1.62 -2.11 -2.83
C LEU A 28 0.21 -1.68 -3.24
N HIS A 29 -0.79 -2.47 -2.89
CA HIS A 29 -2.19 -2.18 -3.11
C HIS A 29 -2.87 -1.92 -1.76
N ILE A 30 -3.63 -0.82 -1.67
CA ILE A 30 -4.48 -0.51 -0.52
C ILE A 30 -5.93 -0.67 -0.96
N VAL A 31 -6.67 -1.55 -0.31
CA VAL A 31 -8.06 -1.87 -0.65
C VAL A 31 -8.99 -1.40 0.45
N GLY A 32 -10.04 -0.67 0.09
CA GLY A 32 -11.05 -0.20 1.03
C GLY A 32 -10.62 1.03 1.83
N ALA A 33 -11.38 1.33 2.88
CA ALA A 33 -11.13 2.48 3.73
C ALA A 33 -9.90 2.27 4.62
N THR A 34 -9.05 3.29 4.75
CA THR A 34 -7.95 3.27 5.70
C THR A 34 -8.38 3.90 7.02
N GLY A 35 -8.07 3.26 8.15
CA GLY A 35 -8.33 3.79 9.49
C GLY A 35 -7.49 5.03 9.85
N PHE A 36 -6.62 5.47 8.94
CA PHE A 36 -5.70 6.59 9.11
C PHE A 36 -5.46 7.31 7.78
N ARG A 37 -4.86 8.49 7.86
CA ARG A 37 -4.47 9.25 6.66
C ARG A 37 -3.17 8.72 6.09
N LEU A 38 -3.24 8.13 4.89
CA LEU A 38 -2.09 7.89 4.03
C LEU A 38 -1.74 9.17 3.27
N ASP A 39 -1.30 10.21 3.98
CA ASP A 39 -0.76 11.40 3.32
C ASP A 39 0.78 11.41 3.32
N GLU A 40 1.32 11.88 2.20
CA GLU A 40 2.76 12.03 1.96
C GLU A 40 3.44 12.86 3.06
N ARG A 41 2.70 13.77 3.71
CA ARG A 41 3.17 14.56 4.85
C ARG A 41 3.32 13.75 6.14
N ALA A 42 2.48 12.74 6.38
CA ALA A 42 2.60 11.83 7.52
C ALA A 42 3.79 10.90 7.32
N VAL A 43 4.01 10.44 6.09
CA VAL A 43 5.15 9.58 5.71
C VAL A 43 6.47 10.37 5.76
N LYS A 44 6.54 11.56 5.15
CA LYS A 44 7.71 12.44 5.22
C LYS A 44 8.05 12.84 6.66
N ARG A 45 7.05 13.06 7.53
CA ARG A 45 7.29 13.33 8.97
C ARG A 45 7.87 12.14 9.73
N ALA A 46 7.64 10.91 9.27
CA ALA A 46 8.23 9.72 9.83
C ALA A 46 9.68 9.48 9.36
N GLY A 47 10.26 10.39 8.55
CA GLY A 47 11.63 10.27 8.02
C GLY A 47 11.77 9.17 6.98
N LEU A 48 10.71 8.95 6.21
CA LEU A 48 10.61 7.84 5.26
C LEU A 48 10.78 8.37 3.84
N ASP A 49 12.03 8.34 3.35
CA ASP A 49 12.43 8.88 2.04
C ASP A 49 12.04 7.98 0.86
N TYR A 50 11.51 6.79 1.12
CA TYR A 50 11.16 5.78 0.11
C TYR A 50 9.78 5.98 -0.52
N TRP A 51 8.99 6.96 -0.05
CA TRP A 51 7.58 7.06 -0.48
C TRP A 51 7.43 7.30 -1.98
N ASP A 52 8.40 7.98 -2.58
CA ASP A 52 8.46 8.22 -4.03
C ASP A 52 8.91 6.95 -4.80
N GLU A 53 9.49 5.98 -4.11
CA GLU A 53 9.99 4.71 -4.68
C GLU A 53 8.96 3.57 -4.58
N VAL A 54 7.98 3.66 -3.67
CA VAL A 54 6.92 2.66 -3.56
C VAL A 54 5.78 2.98 -4.54
N LYS A 55 5.48 2.03 -5.42
CA LYS A 55 4.31 2.11 -6.29
C LYS A 55 3.08 1.69 -5.49
N ILE A 56 2.22 2.67 -5.18
CA ILE A 56 0.98 2.46 -4.42
C ILE A 56 -0.23 2.64 -5.33
N GLU A 57 -1.10 1.64 -5.33
CA GLU A 57 -2.41 1.70 -5.98
C GLU A 57 -3.53 1.60 -4.94
N ARG A 58 -4.63 2.33 -5.14
CA ARG A 58 -5.79 2.33 -4.24
C ARG A 58 -7.01 1.75 -4.95
N HIS A 59 -7.69 0.85 -4.26
CA HIS A 59 -8.87 0.14 -4.72
C HIS A 59 -10.03 0.40 -3.75
N ILE A 60 -11.24 0.60 -4.27
CA ILE A 60 -12.42 0.86 -3.42
C ILE A 60 -12.90 -0.44 -2.79
N ALA A 61 -12.88 -1.53 -3.57
CA ALA A 61 -13.28 -2.86 -3.13
C ALA A 61 -12.28 -3.95 -3.60
N LEU A 62 -12.43 -5.16 -3.06
CA LEU A 62 -11.59 -6.31 -3.45
C LEU A 62 -11.75 -6.67 -4.94
N GLU A 63 -12.95 -6.45 -5.49
CA GLU A 63 -13.25 -6.68 -6.89
C GLU A 63 -12.41 -5.79 -7.82
N ASP A 64 -12.14 -4.54 -7.43
CA ASP A 64 -11.29 -3.63 -8.20
C ASP A 64 -9.84 -4.17 -8.25
N LEU A 65 -9.34 -4.70 -7.13
CA LEU A 65 -8.02 -5.33 -7.07
C LEU A 65 -7.95 -6.57 -7.98
N TYR A 66 -8.99 -7.42 -7.97
CA TYR A 66 -9.04 -8.60 -8.83
C TYR A 66 -9.09 -8.23 -10.32
N ALA A 67 -9.82 -7.16 -10.66
CA ALA A 67 -9.86 -6.64 -12.02
C ALA A 67 -8.50 -6.05 -12.46
N ALA A 68 -7.77 -5.40 -11.55
CA ALA A 68 -6.43 -4.86 -11.81
C ALA A 68 -5.36 -5.96 -11.96
N LEU A 69 -5.57 -7.13 -11.35
CA LEU A 69 -4.62 -8.24 -11.29
C LEU A 69 -5.24 -9.57 -11.77
N PRO A 70 -5.72 -9.67 -13.02
CA PRO A 70 -6.51 -10.80 -13.51
C PRO A 70 -5.74 -12.13 -13.63
N GLY A 71 -4.40 -12.07 -13.67
CA GLY A 71 -3.52 -13.24 -13.71
C GLY A 71 -2.92 -13.64 -12.37
N SER A 72 -3.27 -12.93 -11.28
CA SER A 72 -2.75 -13.21 -9.95
C SER A 72 -3.50 -14.35 -9.29
N ARG A 73 -2.78 -15.13 -8.48
CA ARG A 73 -3.36 -16.14 -7.60
C ARG A 73 -3.49 -15.53 -6.20
N PHE A 74 -4.73 -15.40 -5.73
CA PHE A 74 -5.09 -14.90 -4.39
C PHE A 74 -5.31 -16.07 -3.43
#